data_AF-A0A351F7S2-F1
#
_entry.id   AF-A0A351F7S2-F1
#
_cell.length_a   1.000
_cell.length_b   1.000
_cell.length_c   1.000
_cell.angle_alpha   90.00
_cell.angle_beta   90.00
_cell.angle_gamma   90.00
#
_symmetry.space_group_name_H-M   'P 1'
#
loop_
_entity.id
_entity.type
_entity.pdbx_description
1 polymer ?
#
loop_
_entity_poly.entity_id
_entity_poly.type
_entity_poly.pdbx_seq_one_letter_code
_entity_poly.pdbx_strand_id
1 'polypeptide(L)'
;VGVICDKIGWFTEKTGRACTDLLFYIITPSVIINSFFTREFTKDSGMKLLIAVGCGFLLHFVAIAVNTPLFSKGNKDENCVYKYGAIYGNVGYMTLPLTEAILGSEGVFYCSAVVMAFNVVSFTHGVFMMDSGKGFDAKKLILNPGVIAMLIGLPFFLFKVQLPELITKPVDFIAGTQTPVAMIVFGTFLAHSQLKNIFKHKKIFLVALSKLIV
;
A
#
# COMPACT_ATOMS: atom_id res chain seq x y z
N VAL A 1 -5.97 3.29 20.13
CA VAL A 1 -5.72 4.76 20.16
C VAL A 1 -6.66 5.49 19.20
N GLY A 2 -6.55 5.32 17.88
CA GLY A 2 -7.39 6.06 16.90
C GLY A 2 -8.90 6.01 17.15
N VAL A 3 -9.48 4.85 17.48
CA VAL A 3 -10.91 4.73 17.83
C VAL A 3 -11.31 5.61 19.01
N ILE A 4 -10.45 5.69 20.02
CA ILE A 4 -10.71 6.50 21.23
C ILE A 4 -10.60 7.98 20.87
N CYS A 5 -9.53 8.36 20.15
CA CYS A 5 -9.29 9.74 19.71
C CYS A 5 -10.43 10.32 18.85
N ASP A 6 -11.04 9.51 17.99
CA ASP A 6 -12.19 9.94 17.19
C ASP A 6 -13.46 10.07 18.04
N LYS A 7 -13.75 9.08 18.91
CA LYS A 7 -14.92 9.11 19.79
C LYS A 7 -14.93 10.28 20.78
N ILE A 8 -13.76 10.74 21.21
CA ILE A 8 -13.62 11.93 22.07
C ILE A 8 -13.50 13.24 21.28
N GLY A 9 -13.52 13.18 19.95
CA GLY A 9 -13.49 14.35 19.06
C GLY A 9 -12.11 14.97 18.81
N TRP A 10 -11.03 14.40 19.35
CA TRP A 10 -9.65 14.92 19.14
C TRP A 10 -9.12 14.65 17.75
N PHE A 11 -9.52 13.53 17.13
CA PHE A 11 -9.07 13.15 15.80
C PHE A 11 -10.25 12.62 14.98
N THR A 12 -10.95 13.55 14.32
CA THR A 12 -12.18 13.26 13.56
C THR A 12 -11.90 12.54 12.24
N GLU A 13 -12.93 11.93 11.65
CA GLU A 13 -12.87 11.36 10.29
C GLU A 13 -12.33 12.33 9.23
N LYS A 14 -12.66 13.63 9.33
CA LYS A 14 -12.12 14.68 8.46
C LYS A 14 -10.59 14.79 8.60
N THR A 15 -10.10 14.79 9.84
CA THR A 15 -8.67 14.80 10.15
C THR A 15 -8.01 13.52 9.66
N GLY A 16 -8.64 12.36 9.85
CA GLY A 16 -8.17 11.08 9.34
C GLY A 16 -7.99 11.07 7.82
N ARG A 17 -8.94 11.62 7.06
CA ARG A 17 -8.80 11.77 5.61
C ARG A 17 -7.62 12.66 5.21
N ALA A 18 -7.45 13.81 5.87
CA ALA A 18 -6.30 14.69 5.60
C ALA A 18 -4.96 14.02 5.94
N CYS A 19 -4.91 13.23 7.02
CA CYS A 19 -3.73 12.45 7.37
C CYS A 19 -3.47 11.30 6.39
N THR A 20 -4.50 10.74 5.72
CA THR A 20 -4.29 9.80 4.61
C THR A 20 -3.52 10.44 3.47
N ASP A 21 -3.82 11.69 3.12
CA ASP A 21 -3.07 12.41 2.09
C ASP A 21 -1.61 12.63 2.53
N LEU A 22 -1.39 13.03 3.79
CA LEU A 22 -0.05 13.16 4.36
C LEU A 22 0.73 11.83 4.32
N LEU A 23 0.08 10.73 4.70
CA LEU A 23 0.65 9.39 4.63
C LEU A 23 1.02 9.01 3.21
N PHE A 24 0.14 9.28 2.24
CA PHE A 24 0.31 8.86 0.86
C PHE A 24 1.35 9.69 0.11
N TYR A 25 1.33 11.01 0.27
CA TYR A 25 2.15 11.93 -0.54
C TYR A 25 3.52 12.23 0.08
N ILE A 26 3.69 12.09 1.40
CA ILE A 26 4.91 12.51 2.10
C ILE A 26 5.53 11.36 2.88
N ILE A 27 4.77 10.74 3.78
CA ILE A 27 5.34 9.76 4.71
C ILE A 27 5.74 8.47 3.99
N THR A 28 4.84 7.89 3.19
CA THR A 28 5.10 6.65 2.44
C THR A 28 6.30 6.79 1.49
N PRO A 29 6.41 7.87 0.68
CA PRO A 29 7.62 8.12 -0.09
C PRO A 29 8.88 8.19 0.77
N SER A 30 8.82 8.86 1.91
CA SER A 30 9.96 8.98 2.83
C SER A 30 10.39 7.62 3.38
N VAL A 31 9.45 6.74 3.75
CA VAL A 31 9.71 5.37 4.19
C VAL A 31 10.40 4.55 3.11
N ILE A 32 9.87 4.59 1.88
CA ILE A 32 10.45 3.87 0.75
C ILE A 32 11.87 4.36 0.50
N ILE A 33 12.06 5.67 0.36
CA ILE A 33 13.37 6.30 0.12
C ILE A 33 14.37 5.96 1.25
N ASN A 34 13.96 6.07 2.51
CA ASN A 34 14.79 5.72 3.67
C ASN A 34 15.24 4.26 3.65
N SER A 35 14.35 3.34 3.25
CA SER A 35 14.69 1.92 3.11
C SER A 35 15.77 1.65 2.06
N PHE A 36 15.85 2.46 0.99
CA PHE A 36 16.90 2.36 -0.03
C PHE A 36 18.22 2.98 0.43
N PHE A 37 18.19 4.05 1.23
CA PHE A 37 19.40 4.73 1.72
C PHE A 37 20.12 3.95 2.82
N THR A 38 19.37 3.24 3.65
CA THR A 38 19.92 2.45 4.77
C THR A 38 20.48 1.10 4.31
N ARG A 39 20.34 0.74 3.03
CA ARG A 39 20.79 -0.55 2.49
C ARG A 39 21.93 -0.40 1.48
N GLU A 40 23.00 -1.13 1.72
CA GLU A 40 24.09 -1.21 0.74
C GLU A 40 23.75 -2.18 -0.40
N PHE A 41 24.07 -1.78 -1.63
CA PHE A 41 23.92 -2.67 -2.77
C PHE A 41 24.95 -3.80 -2.75
N THR A 42 24.43 -5.01 -2.57
CA THR A 42 25.12 -6.27 -2.81
C THR A 42 24.41 -7.05 -3.92
N LYS A 43 25.13 -7.92 -4.65
CA LYS A 43 24.53 -8.78 -5.68
C LYS A 43 23.36 -9.61 -5.13
N ASP A 44 23.47 -10.07 -3.89
CA ASP A 44 22.41 -10.79 -3.17
C ASP A 44 21.17 -9.91 -2.93
N SER A 45 21.36 -8.70 -2.39
CA SER A 45 20.24 -7.76 -2.14
C SER A 45 19.51 -7.36 -3.43
N GLY A 46 20.24 -7.15 -4.53
CA GLY A 46 19.64 -6.86 -5.83
C GLY A 46 18.85 -8.04 -6.39
N MET A 47 19.37 -9.26 -6.26
CA MET A 47 18.67 -10.48 -6.67
C MET A 47 17.39 -10.68 -5.85
N LYS A 48 17.47 -10.53 -4.52
CA LYS A 48 16.30 -10.62 -3.63
C LYS A 48 15.27 -9.53 -3.92
N LEU A 49 15.70 -8.33 -4.27
CA LEU A 49 14.80 -7.26 -4.70
C LEU A 49 14.06 -7.61 -5.99
N LEU A 50 14.76 -8.16 -7.00
CA LEU A 50 14.12 -8.64 -8.23
C LEU A 50 13.16 -9.80 -7.98
N ILE A 51 13.53 -10.75 -7.12
CA ILE A 51 12.64 -11.83 -6.68
C ILE A 51 11.41 -11.24 -5.99
N ALA A 52 11.56 -10.25 -5.11
CA ALA A 52 10.44 -9.59 -4.44
C ALA A 52 9.49 -8.91 -5.44
N VAL A 53 10.02 -8.23 -6.46
CA VAL A 53 9.20 -7.66 -7.55
C VAL A 53 8.45 -8.77 -8.31
N GLY A 54 9.14 -9.84 -8.69
CA GLY A 54 8.55 -10.99 -9.38
C GLY A 54 7.45 -11.67 -8.56
N CYS A 55 7.70 -11.90 -7.28
CA CYS A 55 6.72 -12.40 -6.32
C CYS A 55 5.52 -11.45 -6.20
N GLY A 56 5.75 -10.13 -6.14
CA GLY A 56 4.68 -9.14 -6.08
C GLY A 56 3.75 -9.19 -7.30
N PHE A 57 4.31 -9.27 -8.51
CA PHE A 57 3.51 -9.45 -9.73
C PHE A 57 2.79 -10.81 -9.75
N LEU A 58 3.47 -11.88 -9.35
CA LEU A 58 2.89 -13.23 -9.30
C LEU A 58 1.72 -13.31 -8.32
N LEU A 59 1.86 -12.73 -7.12
CA LEU A 59 0.79 -12.65 -6.12
C LEU A 59 -0.43 -11.91 -6.68
N HIS A 60 -0.23 -10.78 -7.35
CA HIS A 60 -1.33 -10.07 -7.99
C HIS A 60 -1.95 -10.84 -9.15
N PHE A 61 -1.15 -11.53 -9.95
CA PHE A 61 -1.65 -12.36 -11.03
C PHE A 61 -2.53 -13.52 -10.50
N VAL A 62 -2.06 -14.21 -9.47
CA VAL A 62 -2.83 -15.27 -8.78
C VAL A 62 -4.10 -14.69 -8.18
N ALA A 63 -4.01 -13.53 -7.51
CA ALA A 63 -5.18 -12.86 -6.95
C ALA A 63 -6.22 -12.49 -8.02
N ILE A 64 -5.79 -11.98 -9.18
CA ILE A 64 -6.68 -11.70 -10.32
C ILE A 64 -7.31 -12.99 -10.83
N ALA A 65 -6.52 -14.03 -11.06
CA ALA A 65 -6.99 -15.30 -11.62
C ALA A 65 -8.02 -16.00 -10.71
N VAL A 66 -7.81 -15.99 -9.39
CA VAL A 66 -8.70 -16.61 -8.41
C VAL A 66 -9.95 -15.76 -8.18
N ASN A 67 -9.81 -14.45 -7.99
CA ASN A 67 -10.93 -13.60 -7.58
C ASN A 67 -11.85 -13.17 -8.73
N THR A 68 -11.35 -13.03 -9.95
CA THR A 68 -12.17 -12.64 -11.11
C THR A 68 -13.36 -13.57 -11.38
N PRO A 69 -13.20 -14.91 -11.38
CA PRO A 69 -14.33 -15.83 -11.57
C PRO A 69 -15.27 -15.89 -10.35
N LEU A 70 -14.73 -15.78 -9.12
CA LEU A 70 -15.51 -15.83 -7.87
C LEU A 70 -16.60 -14.74 -7.81
N PHE A 71 -16.32 -13.55 -8.35
CA PHE A 71 -17.23 -12.41 -8.34
C PHE A 71 -17.80 -12.09 -9.74
N SER A 72 -17.94 -13.08 -10.62
CA SER A 72 -18.44 -12.87 -12.00
C SER A 72 -19.98 -12.86 -12.13
N LYS A 73 -20.71 -13.40 -11.15
CA LYS A 73 -22.18 -13.56 -11.21
C LYS A 73 -22.93 -12.42 -10.53
N GLY A 74 -23.99 -11.89 -11.17
CA GLY A 74 -24.87 -10.86 -10.61
C GLY A 74 -24.62 -9.45 -11.17
N ASN A 75 -24.90 -8.42 -10.39
CA ASN A 75 -24.75 -7.02 -10.79
C ASN A 75 -23.28 -6.68 -11.08
N LYS A 76 -23.00 -6.20 -12.31
CA LYS A 76 -21.65 -5.86 -12.77
C LYS A 76 -20.99 -4.76 -11.95
N ASP A 77 -21.74 -3.75 -11.53
CA ASP A 77 -21.19 -2.60 -10.79
C ASP A 77 -20.78 -3.00 -9.37
N GLU A 78 -21.63 -3.76 -8.68
CA GLU A 78 -21.30 -4.32 -7.37
C GLU A 78 -20.12 -5.29 -7.44
N ASN A 79 -20.12 -6.16 -8.45
CA ASN A 79 -19.10 -7.16 -8.64
C ASN A 79 -17.73 -6.54 -8.92
N CYS A 80 -17.69 -5.41 -9.61
CA CYS A 80 -16.47 -4.64 -9.80
C CYS A 80 -15.85 -4.22 -8.46
N VAL A 81 -16.67 -3.68 -7.55
CA VAL A 81 -16.23 -3.28 -6.21
C VAL A 81 -15.73 -4.49 -5.40
N TYR A 82 -16.44 -5.62 -5.45
CA TYR A 82 -16.00 -6.84 -4.75
C TYR A 82 -14.70 -7.43 -5.32
N LYS A 83 -14.54 -7.47 -6.65
CA LYS A 83 -13.28 -7.90 -7.30
C LYS A 83 -12.13 -6.98 -6.90
N TYR A 84 -12.35 -5.66 -6.95
CA TYR A 84 -11.33 -4.71 -6.55
C TYR A 84 -10.93 -4.91 -5.09
N GLY A 85 -11.94 -5.01 -4.23
CA GLY A 85 -11.77 -5.26 -2.80
C GLY A 85 -11.15 -6.62 -2.48
N ALA A 86 -11.16 -7.60 -3.38
CA ALA A 86 -10.52 -8.91 -3.18
C ALA A 86 -9.09 -8.95 -3.72
N ILE A 87 -8.84 -8.33 -4.88
CA ILE A 87 -7.54 -8.33 -5.57
C ILE A 87 -6.60 -7.29 -4.97
N TYR A 88 -7.13 -6.11 -4.62
CA TYR A 88 -6.34 -4.98 -4.14
C TYR A 88 -6.57 -4.77 -2.64
N GLY A 89 -5.53 -5.10 -1.88
CA GLY A 89 -5.43 -4.79 -0.46
C GLY A 89 -5.19 -3.31 -0.20
N ASN A 90 -5.32 -2.92 1.06
CA ASN A 90 -4.67 -1.70 1.54
C ASN A 90 -3.18 -1.98 1.80
N VAL A 91 -2.46 -2.33 0.73
CA VAL A 91 -1.06 -2.74 0.82
C VAL A 91 -0.17 -1.53 1.14
N GLY A 92 -0.52 -0.35 0.61
CA GLY A 92 0.24 0.88 0.84
C GLY A 92 0.23 1.35 2.30
N TYR A 93 -0.92 1.32 2.99
CA TYR A 93 -1.03 1.91 4.33
C TYR A 93 -0.82 0.91 5.48
N MET A 94 -1.13 -0.38 5.28
CA MET A 94 -0.98 -1.38 6.36
C MET A 94 0.26 -2.26 6.21
N THR A 95 0.71 -2.55 4.98
CA THR A 95 1.81 -3.50 4.80
C THR A 95 3.13 -2.90 5.23
N LEU A 96 3.45 -1.65 4.87
CA LEU A 96 4.73 -1.04 5.26
C LEU A 96 4.90 -0.95 6.80
N PRO A 97 3.94 -0.43 7.58
CA PRO A 97 4.03 -0.45 9.05
C PRO A 97 4.16 -1.86 9.65
N LEU A 98 3.37 -2.82 9.15
CA LEU A 98 3.38 -4.18 9.67
C LEU A 98 4.70 -4.88 9.37
N THR A 99 5.23 -4.68 8.17
CA THR A 99 6.53 -5.20 7.77
C THR A 99 7.65 -4.55 8.57
N GLU A 100 7.62 -3.25 8.81
CA GLU A 100 8.60 -2.57 9.65
C GLU A 100 8.60 -3.13 11.07
N ALA A 101 7.42 -3.35 11.66
CA ALA A 101 7.29 -3.87 13.02
C ALA A 101 7.81 -5.32 13.18
N ILE A 102 7.73 -6.15 12.14
CA ILE A 102 8.09 -7.58 12.20
C ILE A 102 9.51 -7.84 11.67
N LEU A 103 9.86 -7.19 10.55
CA LEU A 103 11.06 -7.48 9.75
C LEU A 103 12.03 -6.29 9.69
N GLY A 104 11.71 -5.16 10.32
CA GLY A 104 12.54 -3.96 10.33
C GLY A 104 12.72 -3.32 8.95
N SER A 105 13.76 -2.49 8.83
CA SER A 105 14.08 -1.75 7.61
C SER A 105 14.39 -2.66 6.41
N GLU A 106 14.98 -3.84 6.62
CA GLU A 106 15.24 -4.81 5.56
C GLU A 106 13.94 -5.38 4.97
N GLY A 107 12.96 -5.68 5.82
CA GLY A 107 11.63 -6.06 5.36
C GLY A 107 10.98 -4.96 4.54
N VAL A 108 11.05 -3.72 5.02
CA VAL A 108 10.49 -2.54 4.32
C VAL A 108 11.13 -2.36 2.95
N PHE A 109 12.44 -2.58 2.84
CA PHE A 109 13.16 -2.52 1.56
C PHE A 109 12.58 -3.50 0.54
N TYR A 110 12.46 -4.79 0.86
CA TYR A 110 11.87 -5.76 -0.09
C TYR A 110 10.36 -5.56 -0.29
N CYS A 111 9.66 -5.14 0.75
CA CYS A 111 8.22 -4.85 0.68
C CYS A 111 7.92 -3.64 -0.22
N SER A 112 8.79 -2.63 -0.25
CA SER A 112 8.66 -1.49 -1.16
C SER A 112 8.61 -1.93 -2.64
N ALA A 113 9.35 -2.98 -2.99
CA ALA A 113 9.35 -3.59 -4.31
C ALA A 113 8.01 -4.28 -4.64
N VAL A 114 7.40 -4.94 -3.64
CA VAL A 114 6.06 -5.51 -3.76
C VAL A 114 5.00 -4.41 -3.88
N VAL A 115 5.13 -3.33 -3.10
CA VAL A 115 4.24 -2.14 -3.19
C VAL A 115 4.36 -1.48 -4.56
N MET A 116 5.53 -1.48 -5.19
CA MET A 116 5.69 -1.03 -6.57
C MET A 116 4.90 -1.89 -7.54
N ALA A 117 5.02 -3.23 -7.47
CA ALA A 117 4.24 -4.14 -8.30
C ALA A 117 2.73 -3.93 -8.07
N PHE A 118 2.31 -3.76 -6.82
CA PHE A 118 0.94 -3.40 -6.46
C PHE A 118 0.49 -2.10 -7.14
N ASN A 119 1.27 -1.02 -7.05
CA ASN A 119 0.93 0.27 -7.67
C ASN A 119 0.79 0.13 -9.19
N VAL A 120 1.72 -0.58 -9.85
CA VAL A 120 1.63 -0.84 -11.29
C VAL A 120 0.33 -1.56 -11.63
N VAL A 121 0.00 -2.65 -10.95
CA VAL A 121 -1.19 -3.46 -11.27
C VAL A 121 -2.50 -2.78 -10.84
N SER A 122 -2.48 -2.00 -9.75
CA SER A 122 -3.65 -1.27 -9.25
C SER A 122 -4.01 -0.08 -10.13
N PHE A 123 -3.02 0.71 -10.56
CA PHE A 123 -3.26 1.88 -11.43
C PHE A 123 -3.40 1.51 -12.92
N THR A 124 -3.17 0.25 -13.30
CA THR A 124 -3.46 -0.29 -14.64
C THR A 124 -4.78 -1.07 -14.63
N HIS A 125 -4.74 -2.33 -14.21
CA HIS A 125 -5.87 -3.25 -14.21
C HIS A 125 -6.96 -2.84 -13.20
N GLY A 126 -6.58 -2.34 -12.02
CA GLY A 126 -7.53 -1.92 -11.00
C GLY A 126 -8.39 -0.72 -11.44
N VAL A 127 -7.75 0.29 -12.03
CA VAL A 127 -8.45 1.45 -12.63
C VAL A 127 -9.29 1.01 -13.82
N PHE A 128 -8.75 0.20 -14.75
CA PHE A 128 -9.52 -0.32 -15.88
C PHE A 128 -10.78 -1.09 -15.45
N MET A 129 -10.71 -1.82 -14.33
CA MET A 129 -11.85 -2.55 -13.81
C MET A 129 -12.92 -1.60 -13.24
N MET A 130 -12.51 -0.59 -12.47
CA MET A 130 -13.40 0.35 -11.77
C MET A 130 -13.93 1.49 -12.63
N ASP A 131 -13.25 1.83 -13.72
CA ASP A 131 -13.61 2.97 -14.58
C ASP A 131 -14.59 2.53 -15.68
N SER A 132 -15.71 3.25 -15.80
CA SER A 132 -16.75 3.04 -16.82
C SER A 132 -16.41 3.71 -18.16
N GLY A 133 -15.14 3.82 -18.53
CA GLY A 133 -14.75 4.27 -19.88
C GLY A 133 -13.55 5.21 -19.99
N LYS A 134 -12.89 5.64 -18.91
CA LYS A 134 -11.57 6.29 -19.05
C LYS A 134 -10.49 5.21 -19.00
N GLY A 135 -9.80 5.04 -20.14
CA GLY A 135 -8.76 4.04 -20.31
C GLY A 135 -7.53 4.26 -19.41
N PHE A 136 -6.48 3.48 -19.67
CA PHE A 136 -5.21 3.56 -18.94
C PHE A 136 -4.59 4.97 -19.01
N ASP A 137 -4.34 5.58 -17.86
CA ASP A 137 -3.66 6.87 -17.74
C ASP A 137 -2.24 6.66 -17.18
N ALA A 138 -1.29 6.54 -18.10
CA ALA A 138 0.13 6.37 -17.75
C ALA A 138 0.67 7.52 -16.88
N LYS A 139 0.09 8.74 -16.98
CA LYS A 139 0.53 9.87 -16.15
C LYS A 139 0.17 9.63 -14.69
N LYS A 140 -1.01 9.11 -14.39
CA LYS A 140 -1.42 8.79 -13.02
C LYS A 140 -0.58 7.69 -12.40
N LEU A 141 -0.12 6.73 -13.21
CA LEU A 141 0.79 5.68 -12.75
C LEU A 141 2.16 6.26 -12.38
N ILE A 142 2.75 7.10 -13.25
CA ILE A 142 4.09 7.67 -13.01
C ILE A 142 4.05 8.74 -11.90
N LEU A 143 2.97 9.52 -11.82
CA LEU A 143 2.77 10.54 -10.79
C LEU A 143 2.36 9.96 -9.42
N ASN A 144 2.28 8.63 -9.29
CA ASN A 144 2.01 7.99 -8.01
C ASN A 144 3.21 8.21 -7.05
N PRO A 145 2.99 8.76 -5.83
CA PRO A 145 4.06 9.05 -4.89
C PRO A 145 4.95 7.85 -4.54
N GLY A 146 4.38 6.65 -4.43
CA GLY A 146 5.15 5.42 -4.16
C GLY A 146 6.03 5.01 -5.34
N VAL A 147 5.58 5.23 -6.58
CA VAL A 147 6.38 4.99 -7.78
C VAL A 147 7.49 6.05 -7.89
N ILE A 148 7.18 7.31 -7.64
CA ILE A 148 8.18 8.40 -7.60
C ILE A 148 9.26 8.10 -6.56
N ALA A 149 8.85 7.66 -5.36
CA ALA A 149 9.77 7.31 -4.28
C ALA A 149 10.74 6.19 -4.68
N MET A 150 10.25 5.15 -5.35
CA MET A 150 11.07 4.08 -5.92
C MET A 150 12.02 4.60 -7.01
N LEU A 151 11.52 5.42 -7.94
CA LEU A 151 12.32 6.01 -9.01
C LEU A 151 13.43 6.92 -8.48
N ILE A 152 13.23 7.54 -7.32
CA ILE A 152 14.26 8.31 -6.62
C ILE A 152 15.20 7.36 -5.87
N GLY A 153 14.69 6.47 -5.02
CA GLY A 153 15.50 5.63 -4.13
C GLY A 153 16.34 4.57 -4.85
N LEU A 154 15.83 3.96 -5.91
CA LEU A 154 16.48 2.86 -6.62
C LEU A 154 17.82 3.28 -7.27
N PRO A 155 17.94 4.43 -7.96
CA PRO A 155 19.24 4.93 -8.41
C PRO A 155 20.27 5.09 -7.28
N PHE A 156 19.92 5.71 -6.15
CA PHE A 156 20.85 5.87 -5.03
C PHE A 156 21.34 4.52 -4.50
N PHE A 157 20.45 3.54 -4.41
CA PHE A 157 20.79 2.17 -4.06
C PHE A 157 21.75 1.54 -5.09
N LEU A 158 21.44 1.59 -6.39
CA LEU A 158 22.26 0.97 -7.44
C LEU A 158 23.66 1.62 -7.57
N PHE A 159 23.74 2.94 -7.47
CA PHE A 159 24.99 3.69 -7.59
C PHE A 159 25.80 3.75 -6.29
N LYS A 160 25.30 3.15 -5.19
CA LYS A 160 25.95 3.17 -3.87
C LYS A 160 26.24 4.59 -3.38
N VAL A 161 25.36 5.53 -3.70
CA VAL A 161 25.54 6.94 -3.31
C VAL A 161 25.06 7.12 -1.88
N GLN A 162 25.98 7.35 -0.96
CA GLN A 162 25.67 7.71 0.41
C GLN A 162 25.27 9.19 0.46
N LEU A 163 24.08 9.47 1.00
CA LEU A 163 23.63 10.83 1.23
C LEU A 163 24.10 11.35 2.59
N PRO A 164 24.40 12.65 2.71
CA PRO A 164 24.82 13.23 3.98
C PRO A 164 23.72 13.15 5.04
N GLU A 165 24.12 13.10 6.32
CA GLU A 165 23.19 13.05 7.47
C GLU A 165 22.16 14.19 7.47
N LEU A 166 22.52 15.34 6.90
CA LEU A 166 21.64 16.50 6.77
C LEU A 166 20.34 16.18 6.02
N ILE A 167 20.38 15.23 5.09
CA ILE A 167 19.22 14.81 4.29
C ILE A 167 18.58 13.55 4.87
N THR A 168 19.40 12.58 5.30
CA THR A 168 18.87 11.28 5.74
C THR A 168 18.15 11.38 7.08
N LYS A 169 18.61 12.20 8.05
CA LYS A 169 17.94 12.32 9.36
C LYS A 169 16.51 12.89 9.28
N PRO A 170 16.24 13.99 8.56
CA PRO A 170 14.87 14.47 8.39
C PRO A 170 13.95 13.43 7.73
N VAL A 171 14.46 12.73 6.70
CA VAL A 171 13.71 11.68 6.00
C VAL A 171 13.39 10.52 6.94
N ASP A 172 14.34 10.12 7.79
CA ASP A 172 14.17 9.08 8.80
C ASP A 172 13.13 9.48 9.86
N PHE A 173 13.17 10.71 10.37
CA PHE A 173 12.14 11.20 11.29
C PHE A 173 10.74 11.19 10.68
N ILE A 174 10.60 11.60 9.41
CA ILE A 174 9.32 11.54 8.72
C ILE A 174 8.89 10.08 8.55
N ALA A 175 9.78 9.21 8.09
CA ALA A 175 9.51 7.78 7.91
C ALA A 175 9.04 7.11 9.21
N GLY A 176 9.68 7.41 10.34
CA GLY A 176 9.31 6.88 11.66
C GLY A 176 7.91 7.26 12.13
N THR A 177 7.27 8.27 11.54
CA THR A 177 5.87 8.62 11.86
C THR A 177 4.83 7.75 11.13
N GLN A 178 5.25 6.94 10.14
CA GLN A 178 4.35 6.11 9.33
C GLN A 178 3.47 5.22 10.19
N THR A 179 4.08 4.38 11.02
CA THR A 179 3.39 3.40 11.85
C THR A 179 2.36 4.05 12.80
N PRO A 180 2.73 5.03 13.66
CA PRO A 180 1.76 5.63 14.58
C PRO A 180 0.64 6.40 13.86
N VAL A 181 0.94 7.14 12.79
CA VAL A 181 -0.09 7.90 12.04
C VAL A 181 -1.04 6.96 11.31
N ALA A 182 -0.53 5.91 10.66
CA ALA A 182 -1.36 4.91 9.99
C ALA A 182 -2.32 4.19 10.96
N MET A 183 -1.84 3.83 12.16
CA MET A 183 -2.68 3.18 13.19
C MET A 183 -3.76 4.12 13.74
N ILE A 184 -3.50 5.42 13.86
CA ILE A 184 -4.51 6.41 14.28
C ILE A 184 -5.58 6.55 13.20
N VAL A 185 -5.18 6.78 11.93
CA VAL A 185 -6.09 6.92 10.79
C VAL A 185 -6.97 5.68 10.63
N PHE A 186 -6.37 4.49 10.69
CA PHE A 186 -7.12 3.23 10.62
C PHE A 186 -8.15 3.11 11.77
N GLY A 187 -7.74 3.44 12.99
CA GLY A 187 -8.64 3.43 14.15
C GLY A 187 -9.82 4.41 14.00
N THR A 188 -9.60 5.57 13.40
CA THR A 188 -10.66 6.53 13.09
C THR A 188 -11.66 5.98 12.09
N PHE A 189 -11.22 5.36 10.99
CA PHE A 189 -12.13 4.72 10.04
C PHE A 189 -12.89 3.54 10.66
N LEU A 190 -12.25 2.80 11.57
CA LEU A 190 -12.91 1.73 12.32
C LEU A 190 -14.02 2.26 13.25
N ALA A 191 -13.84 3.45 13.84
CA ALA A 191 -14.85 4.06 14.71
C ALA A 191 -16.15 4.42 13.97
N HIS A 192 -16.05 4.82 12.70
CA HIS A 192 -17.19 5.13 11.82
C HIS A 192 -17.74 3.93 11.06
N SER A 193 -17.03 2.80 11.08
CA SER A 193 -17.46 1.58 10.41
C SER A 193 -18.66 0.94 11.12
N GLN A 194 -19.75 0.73 10.38
CA GLN A 194 -20.93 0.03 10.91
C GLN A 194 -20.71 -1.48 10.94
N LEU A 195 -19.90 -1.95 11.89
CA LEU A 195 -19.52 -3.37 12.03
C LEU A 195 -20.73 -4.33 11.96
N LYS A 196 -21.87 -3.94 12.55
CA LYS A 196 -23.12 -4.73 12.52
C LYS A 196 -23.68 -4.94 11.10
N ASN A 197 -23.52 -3.98 10.20
CA ASN A 197 -24.00 -4.09 8.82
C ASN A 197 -23.06 -4.91 7.94
N ILE A 198 -21.76 -4.98 8.28
CA ILE A 198 -20.79 -5.85 7.58
C ILE A 198 -21.23 -7.32 7.67
N PHE A 199 -21.73 -7.77 8.83
CA PHE A 199 -22.21 -9.13 9.05
C PHE A 199 -23.41 -9.52 8.16
N LYS A 200 -24.13 -8.56 7.58
CA LYS A 200 -25.30 -8.83 6.73
C LYS A 200 -24.93 -9.20 5.29
N HIS A 201 -23.74 -8.83 4.81
CA HIS A 201 -23.34 -9.05 3.43
C HIS A 201 -22.38 -10.23 3.29
N LYS A 202 -22.93 -11.41 2.99
CA LYS A 202 -22.16 -12.66 2.79
C LYS A 202 -21.00 -12.53 1.78
N LYS A 203 -21.14 -11.67 0.77
CA LYS A 203 -20.08 -11.39 -0.23
C LYS A 203 -18.84 -10.74 0.39
N ILE A 204 -18.98 -9.92 1.45
CA ILE A 204 -17.84 -9.29 2.13
C ILE A 204 -16.98 -10.34 2.83
N PHE A 205 -17.60 -11.36 3.45
CA PHE A 205 -16.86 -12.47 4.05
C PHE A 205 -16.11 -13.29 3.01
N LEU A 206 -16.70 -13.49 1.83
CA LEU A 206 -16.03 -14.19 0.74
C LEU A 206 -14.81 -13.42 0.22
N VAL A 207 -14.91 -12.08 0.11
CA VAL A 207 -13.77 -11.19 -0.19
C VAL A 207 -12.68 -11.30 0.87
N ALA A 208 -13.05 -11.27 2.15
CA ALA A 208 -12.09 -11.37 3.25
C ALA A 208 -11.39 -12.74 3.27
N LEU A 209 -12.14 -13.82 3.04
CA LEU A 209 -11.60 -15.18 2.99
C LEU A 209 -10.65 -15.35 1.80
N SER A 210 -11.02 -14.85 0.63
CA SER A 210 -10.16 -14.99 -0.55
C SER A 210 -8.84 -14.22 -0.40
N LYS A 211 -8.87 -13.06 0.27
CA LYS A 211 -7.66 -12.29 0.66
C LYS A 211 -6.78 -12.95 1.72
N LEU A 212 -7.32 -13.87 2.51
CA LEU A 212 -6.52 -14.61 3.49
C LEU A 212 -5.86 -15.84 2.86
N ILE A 213 -6.45 -16.37 1.79
CA ILE A 213 -5.94 -17.53 1.06
C ILE A 213 -4.87 -17.13 0.04
N VAL A 214 -5.02 -15.96 -0.59
CA VAL A 214 -4.12 -15.41 -1.61
C VAL A 214 -3.43 -14.17 -1.10
#